data_AF-A0A1F4D0Q4-F1
#
_entry.id   AF-A0A1F4D0Q4-F1
#
_cell.length_a   1.000
_cell.length_b   1.000
_cell.length_c   1.000
_cell.angle_alpha   90.00
_cell.angle_beta   90.00
_cell.angle_gamma   90.00
#
_symmetry.space_group_name_H-M   'P 1'
#
loop_
_entity.id
_entity.type
_entity.pdbx_description
1 polymer ?
#
loop_
_entity_poly.entity_id
_entity_poly.type
_entity_poly.pdbx_seq_one_letter_code
_entity_poly.pdbx_strand_id
1 'polypeptide(L)'
;MTKMSTTVLDTLAYAKRLKAAGVPDAQAEAQAEALTEALTNQLATKQDITEFQLTTKQDISELRIEMRHELSATRAEAKQDLSALRIEMRELKIDLIKWMVGIALVPGAMIVGILVKLS
;
A
#
# COMPACT_ATOMS: atom_id res chain seq x y z
N MET A 1 -21.43 -7.13 22.01
CA MET A 1 -20.15 -7.69 22.49
C MET A 1 -20.36 -9.15 22.80
N THR A 2 -19.94 -10.05 21.90
CA THR A 2 -20.07 -11.49 22.07
C THR A 2 -19.15 -11.93 23.20
N LYS A 3 -19.71 -12.43 24.30
CA LYS A 3 -18.95 -12.88 25.47
C LYS A 3 -18.18 -14.15 25.06
N MET A 4 -16.92 -13.99 24.66
CA MET A 4 -16.00 -15.08 24.35
C MET A 4 -15.64 -15.80 25.66
N SER A 5 -16.42 -16.83 25.99
CA SER A 5 -16.15 -17.76 27.09
C SER A 5 -14.82 -18.45 26.84
N THR A 6 -13.79 -18.10 27.60
CA THR A 6 -12.57 -18.90 27.70
C THR A 6 -12.92 -20.17 28.47
N THR A 7 -13.10 -21.27 27.77
CA THR A 7 -13.05 -22.61 28.38
C THR A 7 -11.60 -22.86 28.78
N VAL A 8 -11.21 -22.38 29.96
CA VAL A 8 -10.05 -22.94 30.66
C VAL A 8 -10.38 -24.41 30.87
N LEU A 9 -9.53 -25.32 30.39
CA LEU A 9 -9.73 -26.75 30.59
C LEU A 9 -9.80 -27.01 32.09
N ASP A 10 -10.94 -27.50 32.58
CA ASP A 10 -11.09 -27.89 33.98
C ASP A 10 -10.44 -29.27 34.17
N THR A 11 -9.16 -29.26 34.51
CA THR A 11 -8.33 -30.45 34.76
C THR A 11 -8.91 -31.33 35.85
N LEU A 12 -9.52 -30.72 36.88
CA LEU A 12 -10.14 -31.45 37.98
C LEU A 12 -11.39 -32.20 37.50
N ALA A 13 -12.26 -31.53 36.74
CA ALA A 13 -13.44 -32.18 36.16
C ALA A 13 -13.05 -33.27 35.16
N TYR A 14 -11.97 -33.07 34.38
CA TYR A 14 -11.44 -34.07 33.47
C TYR A 14 -10.91 -35.31 34.20
N ALA A 15 -10.06 -35.13 35.22
CA ALA A 15 -9.56 -36.24 36.04
C ALA A 15 -10.70 -36.99 36.74
N LYS A 16 -11.71 -36.29 37.28
CA LYS A 16 -12.89 -36.92 37.90
C LYS A 16 -13.68 -37.78 36.91
N ARG A 17 -13.80 -37.36 35.66
CA ARG A 17 -14.47 -38.15 34.60
C ARG A 17 -13.68 -39.40 34.25
N LEU A 18 -12.35 -39.32 34.18
CA LEU A 18 -11.49 -40.49 33.96
C LEU A 18 -11.62 -41.49 35.12
N LYS A 19 -11.59 -41.03 36.36
CA LYS A 19 -11.80 -41.86 37.56
C LYS A 19 -13.17 -42.54 37.54
N ALA A 20 -14.23 -41.81 37.20
CA ALA A 20 -15.58 -42.37 37.05
C ALA A 20 -15.69 -43.42 35.92
N ALA A 21 -14.83 -43.34 34.91
CA ALA A 21 -14.72 -44.33 33.84
C ALA A 21 -13.82 -45.54 34.20
N GLY A 22 -13.31 -45.62 35.42
CA GLY A 22 -12.48 -46.73 35.91
C GLY A 22 -10.98 -46.54 35.72
N VAL A 23 -10.50 -45.36 35.31
CA VAL A 23 -9.07 -45.06 35.26
C VAL A 23 -8.54 -44.88 36.70
N PRO A 24 -7.44 -45.54 37.10
CA PRO A 24 -6.84 -45.37 38.41
C PRO A 24 -6.49 -43.92 38.72
N ASP A 25 -6.56 -43.55 40.00
CA ASP A 25 -6.43 -42.18 40.50
C ASP A 25 -5.19 -41.45 39.95
N ALA A 26 -4.02 -42.07 40.11
CA ALA A 26 -2.73 -41.55 39.65
C ALA A 26 -2.64 -41.42 38.12
N GLN A 27 -3.29 -42.32 37.37
CA GLN A 27 -3.29 -42.27 35.91
C GLN A 27 -4.22 -41.17 35.38
N ALA A 28 -5.38 -40.98 36.01
CA ALA A 28 -6.31 -39.91 35.65
C ALA A 28 -5.70 -38.52 35.89
N GLU A 29 -4.94 -38.35 36.97
CA GLU A 29 -4.23 -37.11 37.27
C GLU A 29 -3.07 -36.87 36.30
N ALA A 30 -2.24 -37.88 36.03
CA ALA A 30 -1.15 -37.78 35.05
C ALA A 30 -1.66 -37.44 33.64
N GLN A 31 -2.79 -37.99 33.21
CA GLN A 31 -3.41 -37.66 31.92
C GLN A 31 -3.94 -36.22 31.89
N ALA A 32 -4.54 -35.75 32.98
CA ALA A 32 -5.05 -34.39 33.09
C ALA A 32 -3.91 -33.36 33.02
N GLU A 33 -2.82 -33.64 33.73
CA GLU A 33 -1.63 -32.78 33.74
C GLU A 33 -0.95 -32.75 32.36
N ALA A 34 -0.72 -33.91 31.75
CA ALA A 34 -0.12 -34.00 30.41
C ALA A 34 -0.97 -33.29 29.33
N LEU A 35 -2.30 -33.37 29.43
CA LEU A 35 -3.20 -32.69 28.50
C LEU A 35 -3.17 -31.16 28.69
N THR A 36 -3.09 -30.68 29.92
CA THR A 36 -2.93 -29.24 30.18
C THR A 36 -1.59 -28.74 29.67
N GLU A 37 -0.50 -29.45 29.94
CA GLU A 37 0.82 -29.05 29.45
C GLU A 37 0.87 -29.00 27.91
N ALA A 38 0.28 -30.00 27.24
CA ALA A 38 0.18 -30.03 25.78
C ALA A 38 -0.63 -28.87 25.21
N LEU A 39 -1.74 -28.48 25.85
CA LEU A 39 -2.61 -27.39 25.38
C LEU A 39 -2.03 -26.00 25.69
N THR A 40 -1.42 -25.81 26.86
CA THR A 40 -0.85 -24.53 27.26
C THR A 40 0.31 -24.12 26.34
N ASN A 41 1.11 -25.08 25.87
CA ASN A 41 2.28 -24.79 25.04
C ASN A 41 1.98 -24.64 23.53
N GLN A 42 0.77 -24.96 23.07
CA GLN A 42 0.41 -24.93 21.65
C GLN A 42 -0.64 -23.89 21.28
N LEU A 43 -1.31 -23.30 22.27
CA LEU A 43 -2.40 -22.35 22.03
C LEU A 43 -1.90 -20.91 22.09
N ALA A 44 -2.16 -20.15 21.02
CA ALA A 44 -2.03 -18.70 21.06
C ALA A 44 -2.97 -18.13 22.14
N THR A 45 -2.43 -17.27 22.98
CA THR A 45 -3.19 -16.61 24.03
C THR A 45 -4.03 -15.47 23.45
N LYS A 46 -5.01 -14.97 24.23
CA LYS A 46 -5.75 -13.76 23.87
C LYS A 46 -4.81 -12.56 23.67
N GLN A 47 -3.73 -12.51 24.45
CA GLN A 47 -2.75 -11.44 24.35
C GLN A 47 -2.04 -11.49 22.99
N ASP A 48 -1.59 -12.67 22.56
CA ASP A 48 -0.94 -12.86 21.26
C ASP A 48 -1.85 -12.42 20.11
N ILE A 49 -3.14 -12.75 20.18
CA ILE A 49 -4.12 -12.32 19.17
C ILE A 49 -4.30 -10.80 19.19
N THR A 50 -4.38 -10.18 20.37
CA THR A 50 -4.53 -8.72 20.46
C THR A 50 -3.30 -7.97 19.98
N GLU A 51 -2.11 -8.49 20.27
CA GLU A 51 -0.84 -7.96 19.78
C GLU A 51 -0.77 -8.08 18.26
N PHE A 52 -1.06 -9.27 17.71
CA PHE A 52 -1.13 -9.48 16.26
C PHE A 52 -2.16 -8.57 15.57
N GLN A 53 -3.33 -8.34 16.18
CA GLN A 53 -4.32 -7.40 15.65
C GLN A 53 -3.84 -5.96 15.68
N LEU A 54 -3.07 -5.57 16.70
CA LEU A 54 -2.51 -4.24 16.82
C LEU A 54 -1.42 -4.01 15.77
N THR A 55 -0.48 -4.95 15.64
CA THR A 55 0.60 -4.88 14.64
C THR A 55 0.02 -4.85 13.23
N THR A 56 -0.92 -5.75 12.92
CA THR A 56 -1.59 -5.75 11.60
C THR A 56 -2.29 -4.42 11.30
N LYS A 57 -2.93 -3.79 12.30
CA LYS A 57 -3.57 -2.47 12.11
C LYS A 57 -2.54 -1.36 11.88
N GLN A 58 -1.41 -1.42 12.56
CA GLN A 58 -0.30 -0.48 12.37
C GLN A 58 0.26 -0.63 10.96
N ASP A 59 0.59 -1.84 10.53
CA ASP A 59 1.11 -2.14 9.19
C ASP A 59 0.16 -1.64 8.09
N ILE A 60 -1.15 -1.88 8.23
CA ILE A 60 -2.16 -1.39 7.28
C ILE A 60 -2.21 0.15 7.25
N SER A 61 -2.04 0.79 8.40
CA SER A 61 -2.03 2.25 8.49
C SER A 61 -0.79 2.85 7.84
N GLU A 62 0.38 2.26 8.08
CA GLU A 62 1.66 2.65 7.49
C GLU A 62 1.62 2.49 5.96
N LEU A 63 1.20 1.33 5.47
CA LEU A 63 1.04 1.07 4.04
C LEU A 63 0.09 2.07 3.37
N ARG A 64 -0.99 2.45 4.06
CA ARG A 64 -1.93 3.45 3.54
C ARG A 64 -1.29 4.84 3.43
N ILE A 65 -0.43 5.21 4.38
CA ILE A 65 0.30 6.49 4.35
C ILE A 65 1.30 6.49 3.19
N GLU A 66 2.09 5.43 3.07
CA GLU A 66 3.08 5.25 2.00
C GLU A 66 2.43 5.33 0.61
N MET A 67 1.36 4.57 0.39
CA MET A 67 0.64 4.59 -0.89
C MET A 67 0.05 5.98 -1.21
N ARG A 68 -0.42 6.73 -0.20
CA ARG A 68 -0.90 8.11 -0.42
C ARG A 68 0.24 9.05 -0.78
N HIS A 69 1.40 8.88 -0.15
CA HIS A 69 2.58 9.66 -0.43
C HIS A 69 3.07 9.42 -1.87
N GLU A 70 3.26 8.16 -2.26
CA GLU A 70 3.70 7.78 -3.61
C GLU A 70 2.74 8.25 -4.71
N LEU A 71 1.43 8.10 -4.48
CA LEU A 71 0.41 8.59 -5.43
C LEU A 71 0.46 10.12 -5.57
N SER A 72 0.73 10.83 -4.47
CA SER A 72 0.87 12.29 -4.48
C SER A 72 2.14 12.75 -5.21
N ALA A 73 3.25 12.04 -5.01
CA ALA A 73 4.53 12.29 -5.67
C ALA A 73 4.41 12.05 -7.18
N THR A 74 3.88 10.88 -7.58
CA THR A 74 3.65 10.53 -8.98
C THR A 74 2.75 11.56 -9.68
N ARG A 75 1.71 12.03 -8.99
CA ARG A 75 0.83 13.08 -9.53
C ARG A 75 1.54 14.44 -9.67
N ALA A 76 2.48 14.75 -8.78
CA ALA A 76 3.28 15.98 -8.87
C ALA A 76 4.25 15.91 -10.05
N GLU A 77 4.96 14.78 -10.21
CA GLU A 77 5.84 14.51 -11.35
C GLU A 77 5.08 14.62 -12.68
N ALA A 78 3.93 13.95 -12.81
CA ALA A 78 3.12 14.05 -14.03
C ALA A 78 2.65 15.48 -14.35
N LYS A 79 2.40 16.32 -13.33
CA LYS A 79 2.06 17.74 -13.54
C LYS A 79 3.26 18.56 -13.99
N GLN A 80 4.45 18.24 -13.47
CA GLN A 80 5.70 18.88 -13.84
C GLN A 80 6.07 18.53 -15.29
N ASP A 81 5.96 17.27 -15.68
CA ASP A 81 6.22 16.85 -17.06
C ASP A 81 5.25 17.53 -18.04
N LEU A 82 3.97 17.66 -17.66
CA LEU A 82 2.98 18.34 -18.48
C LEU A 82 3.25 19.86 -18.59
N SER A 83 3.79 20.49 -17.55
CA SER A 83 4.17 21.90 -17.62
C SER A 83 5.43 22.10 -18.48
N ALA A 84 6.42 21.20 -18.36
CA ALA A 84 7.61 21.18 -19.21
C ALA A 84 7.23 21.02 -20.69
N LEU A 85 6.41 20.02 -21.02
CA LEU A 85 5.92 19.79 -22.39
C LEU A 85 5.18 21.02 -22.97
N ARG A 86 4.40 21.73 -22.14
CA ARG A 86 3.74 22.98 -22.57
C ARG A 86 4.71 24.11 -22.87
N ILE A 87 5.85 24.16 -22.18
CA ILE A 87 6.91 25.15 -22.43
C ILE A 87 7.61 24.81 -23.74
N GLU A 88 8.06 23.57 -23.90
CA GLU A 88 8.70 23.09 -25.14
C GLU A 88 7.79 23.32 -26.37
N MET A 89 6.50 23.04 -26.24
CA MET A 89 5.54 23.29 -27.33
C MET A 89 5.39 24.77 -27.67
N ARG A 90 5.53 25.70 -26.70
CA ARG A 90 5.53 27.14 -26.96
C ARG A 90 6.82 27.57 -27.65
N GLU A 91 7.96 27.05 -27.22
CA GLU A 91 9.26 27.33 -27.83
C GLU A 91 9.27 26.87 -29.29
N LEU A 92 8.83 25.65 -29.57
CA LEU A 92 8.70 25.14 -30.94
C LEU A 92 7.76 25.99 -31.81
N LYS A 93 6.63 26.46 -31.26
CA LYS A 93 5.74 27.38 -31.97
C LYS A 93 6.40 28.71 -32.30
N ILE A 94 7.16 29.29 -31.35
CA ILE A 94 7.89 30.54 -31.55
C ILE A 94 8.96 30.35 -32.62
N ASP A 95 9.73 29.28 -32.55
CA ASP A 95 10.79 29.00 -33.52
C ASP A 95 10.22 28.73 -34.92
N LEU A 96 9.09 28.03 -35.01
CA LEU A 96 8.36 27.86 -36.27
C LEU A 96 7.94 29.22 -36.87
N ILE A 97 7.41 30.14 -36.05
CA ILE A 97 7.03 31.48 -36.50
C ILE A 97 8.26 32.25 -37.01
N LYS A 98 9.39 32.20 -36.29
CA LYS A 98 10.63 32.86 -36.73
C LYS A 98 11.08 32.35 -38.11
N TRP A 99 11.05 31.04 -38.31
CA TRP A 99 11.39 30.43 -39.61
C TRP A 99 10.43 30.87 -40.72
N MET A 100 9.13 30.91 -40.45
CA MET A 100 8.13 31.36 -41.44
C MET A 100 8.32 32.83 -41.83
N VAL A 101 8.59 33.72 -40.86
CA VAL A 101 8.85 35.14 -41.13
C VAL A 101 10.12 35.31 -41.98
N GLY A 102 11.19 34.58 -41.66
CA GLY A 102 12.43 34.60 -42.44
C GLY A 102 12.21 34.20 -43.90
N ILE A 103 11.40 33.16 -44.16
CA ILE A 103 11.08 32.71 -45.52
C ILE A 103 10.15 33.70 -46.25
N ALA A 104 9.15 34.28 -45.57
CA ALA A 104 8.18 35.17 -46.18
C ALA A 104 8.74 36.52 -46.68
N LEU A 105 9.85 37.00 -46.08
CA LEU A 105 10.48 38.26 -46.49
C LEU A 105 11.23 38.15 -47.83
N VAL A 106 11.72 36.96 -48.20
CA VAL A 106 12.52 36.75 -49.42
C VAL A 106 11.72 37.05 -50.71
N PRO A 107 10.49 36.54 -50.90
CA PRO A 107 9.66 36.90 -52.06
C PRO A 107 9.28 38.39 -52.12
N GLY A 108 9.01 39.02 -50.97
CA GLY A 108 8.61 40.42 -50.91
C GLY A 108 9.71 41.37 -51.40
N ALA A 109 10.96 41.13 -50.98
CA ALA A 109 12.11 41.89 -51.45
C ALA A 109 12.37 41.70 -52.96
N MET A 110 12.17 40.47 -53.48
CA MET A 110 12.29 40.22 -54.92
C MET A 110 11.28 41.00 -55.75
N ILE A 111 10.00 41.04 -55.33
CA ILE A 111 8.95 41.77 -56.06
C ILE A 111 9.26 43.28 -56.11
N VAL A 112 9.64 43.88 -54.98
CA VAL A 112 10.00 45.30 -54.91
C VAL A 112 11.20 45.61 -55.82
N GLY A 113 12.23 44.77 -55.80
CA GLY A 113 13.40 44.94 -56.67
C GLY A 113 13.07 44.88 -58.16
N ILE A 114 12.16 43.98 -58.56
CA ILE A 114 11.68 43.86 -59.96
C ILE A 114 10.92 45.13 -60.38
N LEU A 115 10.05 45.66 -59.51
CA LEU A 115 9.29 46.89 -59.78
C LEU A 115 10.19 48.13 -59.95
N VAL A 116 11.19 48.31 -59.09
CA VAL A 116 12.15 49.43 -59.20
C VAL A 116 12.99 49.34 -60.48
N LYS A 117 13.31 48.14 -60.95
CA LYS A 117 14.09 47.95 -62.19
C LYS A 117 13.26 48.16 -63.47
N LEU A 118 11.93 48.13 -63.36
CA LEU A 118 10.98 48.31 -64.46
C LEU A 118 10.40 49.73 -64.55
N SER A 119 10.68 50.60 -63.57
CA SER A 119 10.32 52.03 -63.57
C SER A 119 11.51 52.90 -63.99
#